data_AF-A0A955MDM8-F1
#
_entry.id   AF-A0A955MDM8-F1
#
_cell.length_a   1.000
_cell.length_b   1.000
_cell.length_c   1.000
_cell.angle_alpha   90.00
_cell.angle_beta   90.00
_cell.angle_gamma   90.00
#
_symmetry.space_group_name_H-M   'P 1'
#
loop_
_entity.id
_entity.type
_entity.pdbx_description
1 polymer ?
#
loop_
_entity_poly.entity_id
_entity_poly.type
_entity_poly.pdbx_seq_one_letter_code
_entity_poly.pdbx_strand_id
1 'polypeptide(L)' 'MADKIKTEYKAGKKVVTFPDGKVREIKKEEVQSFRQHLLNQKTNIETQLSRVDADLSEMEKSKNIIVE' A
#
# COMPACT_ATOMS: atom_id res chain seq x y z
N MET A 1 -0.96 29.09 14.49
CA MET A 1 -1.97 28.06 14.17
C MET A 1 -1.38 27.23 13.04
N ALA A 2 -1.26 25.91 13.17
CA ALA A 2 -0.74 25.08 12.10
C ALA A 2 -1.74 25.12 10.94
N ASP A 3 -1.36 25.78 9.84
CA ASP A 3 -2.15 25.77 8.61
C ASP A 3 -2.41 24.32 8.23
N LYS A 4 -3.69 23.97 8.10
CA LYS A 4 -4.12 22.59 7.82
C LYS A 4 -4.11 22.37 6.31
N ILE A 5 -3.65 21.19 5.89
CA ILE A 5 -3.77 20.77 4.48
C ILE A 5 -5.25 20.78 4.09
N LYS A 6 -5.60 21.57 3.07
CA LYS A 6 -6.97 21.64 2.54
C LYS A 6 -7.09 20.71 1.35
N THR A 7 -8.11 19.85 1.34
CA THR A 7 -8.40 18.96 0.21
C THR A 7 -9.78 19.29 -0.35
N GLU A 8 -9.83 19.55 -1.65
CA GLU A 8 -11.07 19.79 -2.40
C GLU A 8 -11.17 18.83 -3.59
N TYR A 9 -12.39 18.45 -3.99
CA TYR A 9 -12.63 17.63 -5.16
C TYR A 9 -13.44 18.45 -6.17
N LYS A 10 -12.84 18.79 -7.31
CA LYS A 10 -13.47 19.62 -8.35
C LYS A 10 -13.12 19.08 -9.73
N ALA A 11 -14.11 19.08 -10.64
CA ALA A 11 -13.94 18.67 -12.04
C ALA A 11 -13.22 17.32 -12.24
N GLY A 12 -13.53 16.33 -11.40
CA GLY A 12 -12.91 15.00 -11.48
C GLY A 12 -11.46 14.93 -11.00
N LYS A 13 -10.95 15.97 -10.32
CA LYS A 13 -9.61 16.01 -9.75
C LYS A 13 -9.67 16.25 -8.24
N LYS A 14 -8.67 15.76 -7.52
CA LYS A 14 -8.39 16.09 -6.12
C LYS A 14 -7.38 17.22 -6.08
N VAL A 15 -7.75 18.34 -5.50
CA VAL A 15 -6.89 19.52 -5.32
C VAL A 15 -6.47 19.56 -3.85
N VAL A 16 -5.17 19.51 -3.60
CA VAL A 16 -4.58 19.58 -2.27
C VAL A 16 -3.84 20.91 -2.15
N THR A 17 -4.28 21.75 -1.23
CA THR A 17 -3.58 23.01 -0.89
C THR A 17 -2.81 22.78 0.40
N PHE A 18 -1.50 22.97 0.33
CA PHE A 18 -0.59 22.81 1.44
C PHE A 18 -0.49 24.10 2.25
N PRO A 19 -0.02 24.00 3.51
CA PRO A 19 0.17 25.13 4.42
C PRO A 19 1.10 26.23 3.87
N ASP A 20 2.03 25.85 2.99
CA ASP A 20 2.98 26.75 2.33
C ASP A 20 2.39 27.42 1.07
N GLY A 21 1.08 27.28 0.84
CA GLY A 21 0.38 27.81 -0.32
C GLY A 21 0.57 26.99 -1.59
N LYS A 22 1.35 25.90 -1.58
CA LYS A 22 1.48 25.03 -2.75
C LYS A 22 0.15 24.33 -3.04
N VAL A 23 -0.22 24.28 -4.30
CA VAL A 23 -1.41 23.56 -4.77
C VAL A 23 -0.97 22.39 -5.61
N ARG A 24 -1.48 21.20 -5.31
CA ARG A 24 -1.29 19.99 -6.10
C ARG A 24 -2.62 19.48 -6.59
N GLU A 25 -2.77 19.42 -7.91
CA GLU A 25 -3.89 18.72 -8.54
C GLU A 25 -3.50 17.27 -8.79
N ILE A 26 -4.40 16.35 -8.44
CA ILE A 26 -4.27 14.92 -8.67
C ILE A 26 -5.48 14.52 -9.49
N LYS A 27 -5.26 14.10 -10.74
CA LYS A 27 -6.35 13.68 -11.63
C LYS A 27 -6.90 12.32 -11.22
N LYS A 28 -8.15 12.03 -11.60
CA LYS A 28 -8.78 10.73 -11.33
C LYS A 28 -7.98 9.57 -11.90
N GLU A 29 -7.42 9.75 -13.09
CA GLU A 29 -6.61 8.74 -13.78
C GLU A 29 -5.35 8.40 -12.97
N GLU A 30 -4.70 9.41 -12.38
CA GLU A 30 -3.53 9.20 -11.52
C GLU A 30 -3.89 8.42 -10.25
N VAL A 31 -5.04 8.72 -9.64
CA VAL A 31 -5.54 7.95 -8.48
C VAL A 31 -5.86 6.51 -8.87
N GLN A 32 -6.45 6.29 -10.04
CA GLN A 32 -6.77 4.95 -10.54
C GLN A 32 -5.52 4.13 -10.85
N SER A 33 -4.53 4.73 -11.52
CA SER A 33 -3.24 4.08 -11.78
C SER A 33 -2.52 3.75 -10.47
N PHE A 34 -2.54 4.66 -9.50
CA PHE A 34 -1.95 4.40 -8.19
C PHE A 34 -2.68 3.28 -7.43
N ARG A 35 -4.02 3.22 -7.49
CA ARG A 35 -4.79 2.09 -6.95
C ARG A 35 -4.37 0.77 -7.60
N GLN A 36 -4.21 0.71 -8.92
CA GLN A 36 -3.79 -0.51 -9.60
C GLN A 36 -2.38 -0.93 -9.21
N HIS A 37 -1.47 0.03 -9.07
CA HIS A 37 -0.12 -0.22 -8.58
C HIS A 37 -0.13 -0.84 -7.17
N LEU A 38 -0.93 -0.30 -6.26
CA LEU A 38 -1.08 -0.83 -4.89
C LEU A 38 -1.69 -2.24 -4.89
N LEU A 39 -2.65 -2.53 -5.78
CA LEU A 39 -3.20 -3.88 -5.92
C LEU A 39 -2.11 -4.88 -6.37
N ASN A 40 -1.28 -4.51 -7.34
CA ASN A 40 -0.18 -5.36 -7.79
C ASN A 40 0.86 -5.58 -6.67
N GLN A 41 1.18 -4.53 -5.90
CA GLN A 41 2.06 -4.66 -4.74
C GLN A 41 1.48 -5.58 -3.68
N LYS A 42 0.17 -5.48 -3.40
CA LYS A 42 -0.52 -6.36 -2.46
C LYS A 42 -0.36 -7.82 -2.87
N THR A 43 -0.63 -8.15 -4.14
CA THR A 43 -0.48 -9.53 -4.63
C THR A 43 0.95 -10.05 -4.50
N ASN A 44 1.95 -9.20 -4.74
CA ASN A 44 3.35 -9.58 -4.54
C ASN A 44 3.66 -9.87 -3.07
N ILE A 45 3.17 -9.03 -2.15
CA ILE A 45 3.33 -9.23 -0.70
C ILE A 45 2.65 -10.54 -0.26
N GLU A 46 1.42 -10.79 -0.71
CA GLU A 46 0.70 -12.04 -0.42
C GLU A 46 1.48 -13.27 -0.89
N THR A 47 2.09 -13.20 -2.08
CA THR A 47 2.93 -14.27 -2.61
C THR A 47 4.18 -14.49 -1.76
N GLN A 48 4.83 -13.41 -1.32
CA GLN A 48 6.02 -13.50 -0.45
C GLN A 48 5.67 -14.09 0.91
N LEU A 49 4.56 -13.64 1.51
CA LEU A 49 4.07 -14.19 2.79
C LEU A 49 3.79 -15.68 2.67
N SER A 50 3.11 -16.13 1.61
CA SER A 50 2.84 -17.56 1.42
C SER A 50 4.11 -18.42 1.34
N ARG A 51 5.22 -17.88 0.81
CA ARG A 51 6.50 -18.59 0.79
C ARG A 51 7.12 -18.68 2.18
N VAL A 52 7.09 -17.58 2.92
CA VAL A 52 7.56 -17.54 4.31
C VAL A 52 6.75 -18.49 5.18
N ASP A 53 5.43 -18.51 5.04
CA ASP A 53 4.54 -19.40 5.79
C ASP A 53 4.82 -20.87 5.47
N ALA A 54 5.12 -21.19 4.21
CA ALA A 54 5.55 -22.53 3.81
C ALA A 54 6.86 -22.93 4.48
N ASP A 55 7.87 -22.05 4.45
CA ASP A 55 9.16 -22.28 5.10
C ASP A 55 8.99 -22.48 6.61
N LEU A 56 8.17 -21.64 7.27
CA LEU A 56 7.85 -21.78 8.70
C LEU A 56 7.19 -23.13 9.00
N SER A 57 6.22 -23.55 8.19
CA SER A 57 5.56 -24.84 8.35
C SER A 57 6.53 -26.01 8.23
N GLU A 58 7.44 -25.97 7.24
CA GLU A 58 8.45 -27.02 7.05
C GLU A 58 9.47 -27.03 8.20
N MET A 59 9.85 -25.87 8.73
CA MET A 59 10.71 -25.77 9.91
C MET A 59 10.04 -26.36 11.16
N GLU A 60 8.75 -26.11 11.37
CA GLU A 60 7.98 -26.70 12.47
C GLU A 60 7.86 -28.22 12.35
N LYS A 61 7.56 -28.73 11.14
CA LYS A 61 7.54 -30.17 10.88
C LYS A 61 8.90 -30.81 11.14
N SER A 62 9.98 -30.17 10.70
CA SER A 62 11.35 -30.67 10.89
C SER A 62 11.75 -30.75 12.36
N LYS A 63 11.26 -29.84 13.22
CA LYS A 63 11.47 -29.93 14.68
C LYS A 63 10.80 -31.15 15.30
N ASN A 64 9.65 -31.57 14.78
CA ASN A 64 8.91 -32.72 15.30
C ASN A 64 9.47 -34.07 14.86
N ILE A 65 10.39 -34.11 13.88
CA ILE A 65 10.99 -35.36 13.36
C ILE A 65 12.29 -35.73 14.10
N ILE A 66 12.93 -34.80 14.82
CA ILE A 66 14.23 -35.03 15.50
C ILE A 66 14.03 -35.51 16.96
N VAL A 67 12.79 -35.77 17.40
CA VAL A 67 12.48 -36.24 18.76
C VAL A 67 11.85 -37.63 18.70
N GLU A 68 12.57 -38.61 18.18
CA GLU A 68 12.42 -40.06 18.47
C GLU A 68 13.77 -40.77 18.45
#